data_AF-A0A5K1D378-F1
#
_entry.id   AF-A0A5K1D378-F1
#
_cell.length_a   1.000
_cell.length_b   1.000
_cell.length_c   1.000
_cell.angle_alpha   90.00
_cell.angle_beta   90.00
_cell.angle_gamma   90.00
#
_symmetry.space_group_name_H-M   'P 1'
#
loop_
_entity.id
_entity.type
_entity.pdbx_description
1 polymer ?
#
loop_
_entity_poly.entity_id
_entity_poly.type
_entity_poly.pdbx_seq_one_letter_code
_entity_poly.pdbx_strand_id
1 'polypeptide(L)' 'AEVNYLGQLSHPNLVKLIGYCLEDEHRLLVYEFLPRGSLEHHLFR' A
#
# COMPACT_ATOMS: atom_id res chain seq x y z
N ALA A 1 -1.67 -7.88 10.03
CA ALA A 1 -2.46 -6.68 10.34
C ALA A 1 -2.78 -5.91 9.06
N GLU A 2 -1.79 -5.34 8.37
CA GLU A 2 -1.98 -4.50 7.17
C GLU A 2 -2.73 -5.20 6.02
N VAL A 3 -2.33 -6.42 5.66
CA VAL A 3 -3.01 -7.23 4.62
C VAL A 3 -4.51 -7.43 4.91
N ASN A 4 -4.89 -7.67 6.17
CA ASN A 4 -6.28 -7.89 6.55
C ASN A 4 -7.12 -6.62 6.43
N TYR A 5 -6.55 -5.47 6.79
CA TYR A 5 -7.25 -4.19 6.72
C TYR A 5 -7.33 -3.67 5.28
N LEU A 6 -6.20 -3.60 4.57
CA LEU A 6 -6.16 -3.06 3.21
C LEU A 6 -6.75 -4.01 2.16
N GLY A 7 -6.77 -5.32 2.43
CA GLY A 7 -7.43 -6.29 1.55
C GLY A 7 -8.96 -6.20 1.56
N GLN A 8 -9.55 -5.64 2.61
CA GLN A 8 -11.02 -5.54 2.76
C GLN A 8 -11.56 -4.14 2.44
N LEU A 9 -10.70 -3.13 2.34
CA LEU A 9 -11.10 -1.74 2.13
C LEU A 9 -10.90 -1.33 0.67
N SER A 10 -11.95 -0.79 0.06
CA SER A 10 -11.91 -0.21 -1.28
C SER A 10 -12.51 1.18 -1.25
N HIS A 11 -11.66 2.21 -1.40
CA HIS A 11 -12.08 3.62 -1.38
C HIS A 11 -11.15 4.45 -2.27
N PRO A 12 -11.65 5.44 -3.05
CA PRO A 12 -10.84 6.23 -3.98
C PRO A 12 -9.72 7.06 -3.34
N ASN A 13 -9.76 7.30 -2.03
CA ASN A 13 -8.74 8.04 -1.29
C ASN A 13 -7.84 7.17 -0.40
N LEU A 14 -7.93 5.85 -0.54
CA LEU A 14 -7.09 4.90 0.18
C LEU A 14 -6.27 4.11 -0.82
N VAL A 15 -4.97 3.93 -0.54
CA VAL A 15 -4.11 3.12 -1.38
C VAL A 15 -4.63 1.68 -1.46
N LYS A 16 -4.76 1.18 -2.68
CA LYS A 16 -5.22 -0.18 -2.94
C LYS A 16 -4.07 -1.17 -2.81
N LEU A 17 -4.25 -2.17 -1.94
CA LEU A 17 -3.44 -3.38 -1.95
C LEU A 17 -3.87 -4.26 -3.13
N ILE A 18 -2.95 -4.55 -4.04
CA ILE A 18 -3.17 -5.41 -5.21
C ILE A 18 -2.88 -6.88 -4.85
N GLY A 19 -1.85 -7.11 -4.04
CA GLY A 19 -1.47 -8.46 -3.61
C GLY A 19 -0.32 -8.45 -2.61
N TYR A 20 0.10 -9.64 -2.19
CA TYR A 20 1.20 -9.81 -1.26
C TYR A 20 1.90 -11.17 -1.49
N CYS A 21 3.14 -11.28 -1.04
CA CYS A 21 3.85 -12.55 -0.90
C CYS A 21 4.18 -12.76 0.58
N LEU A 22 3.89 -13.95 1.10
CA LEU A 22 4.16 -14.38 2.48
C LEU A 22 4.78 -15.78 2.45
N GLU A 23 5.88 -15.94 1.74
CA GLU A 23 6.61 -17.20 1.63
C GLU A 23 7.91 -17.12 2.44
N ASP A 24 8.05 -17.98 3.45
CA ASP A 24 9.21 -18.05 4.33
C ASP A 24 9.68 -16.67 4.84
N GLU A 25 10.89 -16.27 4.47
CA GLU A 25 11.49 -14.97 4.82
C GLU A 25 11.11 -13.85 3.84
N HIS A 26 10.46 -14.19 2.73
CA HIS A 26 10.02 -13.23 1.72
C HIS A 26 8.63 -12.69 2.04
N ARG A 27 8.63 -11.48 2.62
CA ARG A 27 7.42 -10.72 2.92
C ARG A 27 7.35 -9.48 2.03
N LEU A 28 6.46 -9.50 1.05
CA LEU A 28 6.29 -8.43 0.06
C LEU A 28 4.84 -7.96 0.04
N LEU A 29 4.65 -6.65 -0.16
CA LEU A 29 3.34 -6.03 -0.36
C LEU A 29 3.34 -5.32 -1.71
N VAL A 30 2.29 -5.54 -2.50
CA VAL A 30 2.14 -4.97 -3.82
C VAL A 30 0.97 -4.00 -3.80
N TYR A 31 1.27 -2.72 -3.91
CA TYR A 31 0.30 -1.62 -3.93
C TYR A 31 0.10 -1.07 -5.34
N GLU A 32 -0.99 -0.33 -5.54
CA GLU A 32 -1.05 0.58 -6.68
C GLU A 32 0.08 1.62 -6.62
N PHE A 33 0.59 2.00 -7.79
CA PHE A 33 1.65 2.99 -7.87
C PHE A 33 1.09 4.40 -7.72
N LEU A 34 1.61 5.15 -6.74
CA LEU A 34 1.28 6.55 -6.51
C LEU A 34 2.40 7.44 -7.08
N PRO A 35 2.28 7.92 -8.34
CA PRO A 35 3.39 8.55 -9.06
C PRO A 35 3.89 9.86 -8.44
N ARG A 36 3.08 10.47 -7.57
CA ARG A 36 3.42 11.72 -6.90
C ARG A 36 4.18 11.51 -5.58
N GLY A 37 4.35 10.28 -5.09
CA GLY A 37 5.03 10.04 -3.82
C GLY A 37 4.19 10.45 -2.60
N SER A 38 4.84 10.58 -1.43
CA SER A 38 4.17 10.80 -0.14
C SER A 38 3.65 12.23 0.02
N LEU A 39 2.60 12.40 0.81
CA LEU A 39 2.07 13.72 1.17
C LEU A 39 3.13 14.57 1.90
N GLU A 40 3.95 13.95 2.75
CA GLU A 40 5.07 14.62 3.42
C GLU A 40 6.01 15.29 2.41
N HIS A 41 6.37 14.61 1.32
CA HIS A 41 7.20 15.20 0.27
C HIS A 41 6.55 16.43 -0.38
N HIS A 42 5.22 16.45 -0.50
CA HIS A 42 4.51 17.61 -1.07
C HIS A 42 4.39 18.77 -0.09
N LEU A 43 4.32 18.50 1.22
CA LEU A 43 4.07 19.52 2.23
C LEU A 43 5.34 20.11 2.84
N PHE A 44 6.42 19.31 2.97
CA PHE A 44 7.53 19.65 3.87
C PHE A 44 8.94 19.55 3.28
N ARG A 45 9.09 19.37 1.96
CA ARG A 45 10.36 19.26 1.20
C ARG A 45 11.65 19.60 1.93
#